data_AF-A0A356KLY4-F1
#
_entry.id   AF-A0A356KLY4-F1
#
_cell.length_a   1.000
_cell.length_b   1.000
_cell.length_c   1.000
_cell.angle_alpha   90.00
_cell.angle_beta   90.00
_cell.angle_gamma   90.00
#
_symmetry.space_group_name_H-M   'P 1'
#
loop_
_entity.id
_entity.type
_entity.pdbx_description
1 polymer ?
#
loop_
_entity_poly.entity_id
_entity_poly.type
_entity_poly.pdbx_seq_one_letter_code
_entity_poly.pdbx_strand_id
1 'polypeptide(L)'
;MHELTYPECLAAVLENAFDQVREGPCRSIQLEILGESFRVRDDGEGLPVHPHPFSKRPLLEVILMGPRRGEPNTLARVTKCCLWVEVETETAGARYRQRYEFARPADELAKLGDTPGRGVALTMAPAEGAAPGFAELLDTVRELGRGLGPRVQVEVRDARSGEQEVLELGGLAY
;
A
#
# COMPACT_ATOMS: atom_id res chain seq x y z
N MET A 1 -17.12 5.35 14.37
CA MET A 1 -16.02 4.95 13.49
C MET A 1 -15.00 6.06 13.59
N HIS A 2 -13.75 5.78 14.00
CA HIS A 2 -12.69 6.76 13.79
C HIS A 2 -12.37 6.74 12.30
N GLU A 3 -12.60 7.87 11.63
CA GLU A 3 -12.10 8.11 10.29
C GLU A 3 -10.59 8.32 10.40
N LEU A 4 -9.82 7.50 9.68
CA LEU A 4 -8.36 7.64 9.62
C LEU A 4 -8.04 8.90 8.81
N THR A 5 -7.17 9.73 9.36
CA THR A 5 -6.60 10.90 8.69
C THR A 5 -5.56 10.47 7.64
N TYR A 6 -5.12 11.41 6.82
CA TYR A 6 -4.10 11.19 5.81
C TYR A 6 -2.83 10.52 6.36
N PRO A 7 -2.19 11.03 7.44
CA PRO A 7 -1.00 10.39 7.98
C PRO A 7 -1.27 8.97 8.51
N GLU A 8 -2.44 8.74 9.11
CA GLU A 8 -2.82 7.41 9.63
C GLU A 8 -3.08 6.40 8.50
N CYS A 9 -3.72 6.84 7.41
CA CYS A 9 -3.89 6.02 6.22
C CYS A 9 -2.54 5.64 5.60
N LEU A 10 -1.64 6.61 5.45
CA LEU A 10 -0.29 6.40 4.93
C LEU A 10 0.49 5.43 5.81
N ALA A 11 0.52 5.67 7.12
CA ALA A 11 1.21 4.82 8.08
C ALA A 11 0.71 3.36 8.01
N ALA A 12 -0.60 3.17 8.02
CA ALA A 12 -1.22 1.85 7.95
C ALA A 12 -0.87 1.08 6.66
N VAL A 13 -0.81 1.77 5.52
CA VAL A 13 -0.42 1.14 4.24
C VAL A 13 1.08 0.83 4.21
N LEU A 14 1.91 1.74 4.72
CA LEU A 14 3.35 1.55 4.84
C LEU A 14 3.70 0.41 5.80
N GLU A 15 2.96 0.24 6.90
CA GLU A 15 3.08 -0.90 7.81
C GLU A 15 2.84 -2.24 7.08
N ASN A 16 1.81 -2.32 6.21
CA ASN A 16 1.57 -3.52 5.40
C ASN A 16 2.76 -3.84 4.49
N ALA A 17 3.37 -2.82 3.88
CA ALA A 17 4.57 -3.00 3.06
C ALA A 17 5.77 -3.46 3.90
N PHE A 18 5.95 -2.92 5.12
CA PHE A 18 7.00 -3.36 6.04
C PHE A 18 6.77 -4.78 6.57
N ASP A 19 5.54 -5.24 6.72
CA ASP A 19 5.26 -6.64 7.08
C ASP A 19 5.74 -7.61 5.99
N GLN A 20 5.62 -7.24 4.71
CA GLN A 20 6.23 -7.98 3.60
C GLN A 20 7.77 -7.99 3.67
N VAL A 21 8.40 -6.99 4.29
CA VAL A 21 9.85 -7.01 4.56
C VAL A 21 10.16 -8.00 5.67
N ARG A 22 9.42 -7.93 6.78
CA ARG A 22 9.58 -8.82 7.95
C ARG A 22 9.39 -10.29 7.59
N GLU A 23 8.43 -10.58 6.72
CA GLU A 23 8.15 -11.94 6.21
C GLU A 23 9.20 -12.42 5.18
N GLY A 24 9.99 -11.50 4.62
CA GLY A 24 11.10 -11.81 3.72
C GLY A 24 10.90 -11.64 2.20
N PRO A 25 9.71 -11.51 1.59
CA PRO A 25 9.59 -11.34 0.13
C PRO A 25 9.97 -9.94 -0.40
N CYS A 26 9.87 -8.89 0.42
CA CYS A 26 10.09 -7.49 0.01
C CYS A 26 11.52 -6.99 0.32
N ARG A 27 12.12 -6.24 -0.61
CA ARG A 27 13.45 -5.61 -0.51
C ARG A 27 13.46 -4.14 -0.92
N SER A 28 12.41 -3.66 -1.59
CA SER A 28 12.28 -2.27 -2.01
C SER A 28 10.88 -1.76 -1.75
N ILE A 29 10.79 -0.57 -1.14
CA ILE A 29 9.56 0.18 -0.96
C ILE A 29 9.74 1.58 -1.56
N GLN A 30 8.73 2.08 -2.26
CA GLN A 30 8.65 3.46 -2.72
C GLN A 30 7.43 4.13 -2.09
N LEU A 31 7.65 5.22 -1.37
CA LEU A 31 6.62 6.09 -0.82
C LEU A 31 6.64 7.42 -1.55
N GLU A 32 5.52 7.79 -2.15
CA GLU A 32 5.38 9.04 -2.91
C GLU A 32 4.17 9.84 -2.44
N ILE A 33 4.35 11.12 -2.14
CA ILE A 33 3.26 12.07 -1.88
C ILE A 33 2.91 12.81 -3.16
N LEU A 34 1.62 12.83 -3.49
CA LEU A 34 1.05 13.31 -4.75
C LEU A 34 0.01 14.42 -4.51
N GLY A 35 0.20 15.24 -3.47
CA GLY A 35 -0.79 16.24 -3.04
C GLY A 35 -1.77 15.65 -2.03
N GLU A 36 -3.05 15.59 -2.40
CA GLU A 36 -4.13 15.01 -1.58
C GLU A 36 -4.20 13.48 -1.67
N SER A 37 -3.18 12.85 -2.25
CA SER A 37 -3.05 11.39 -2.33
C SER A 37 -1.61 10.96 -2.13
N PHE A 38 -1.40 9.72 -1.74
CA PHE A 38 -0.08 9.10 -1.67
C PHE A 38 -0.06 7.79 -2.46
N ARG A 39 1.14 7.33 -2.76
CA ARG A 39 1.39 6.00 -3.32
C ARG A 39 2.41 5.26 -2.47
N VAL A 40 2.10 4.02 -2.13
CA VAL A 40 3.08 3.06 -1.57
C VAL A 40 3.21 1.92 -2.57
N ARG A 41 4.44 1.65 -3.00
CA ARG A 41 4.79 0.49 -3.83
C ARG A 41 5.78 -0.39 -3.10
N ASP A 42 5.59 -1.69 -3.14
CA ASP A 42 6.55 -2.69 -2.68
C ASP A 42 6.80 -3.77 -3.74
N ASP A 43 7.91 -4.49 -3.62
CA ASP A 43 8.28 -5.64 -4.44
C ASP A 43 8.03 -7.00 -3.74
N GLY A 44 7.05 -7.03 -2.84
CA GLY A 44 6.58 -8.23 -2.14
C GLY A 44 5.80 -9.20 -3.04
N GLU A 45 4.95 -10.05 -2.46
CA GLU A 45 4.24 -11.09 -3.23
C GLU A 45 3.16 -10.55 -4.18
N GLY A 46 2.68 -9.33 -3.92
CA GLY A 46 1.51 -8.75 -4.58
C GLY A 46 0.18 -9.28 -4.01
N LEU A 47 -0.91 -8.55 -4.29
CA LEU A 47 -2.23 -8.97 -3.87
C LEU A 47 -2.79 -10.06 -4.79
N PRO A 48 -3.35 -11.15 -4.24
CA PRO A 48 -3.83 -12.27 -5.01
C PRO A 48 -5.05 -11.90 -5.88
N VAL A 49 -5.01 -12.33 -7.14
CA VAL A 49 -6.08 -12.06 -8.13
C VAL A 49 -7.01 -13.25 -8.36
N HIS A 50 -6.65 -14.44 -7.87
CA HIS A 50 -7.46 -15.64 -8.08
C HIS A 50 -8.84 -15.51 -7.42
N PRO A 51 -9.88 -16.18 -7.93
CA PRO A 51 -11.22 -16.07 -7.36
C PRO A 51 -11.29 -16.57 -5.92
N HIS A 52 -11.90 -15.78 -5.04
CA HIS A 52 -12.19 -16.20 -3.67
C HIS A 52 -13.15 -17.42 -3.67
N PRO A 53 -12.90 -18.47 -2.86
CA PRO A 53 -13.58 -19.76 -2.99
C PRO A 53 -15.11 -19.71 -2.99
N PHE A 54 -15.69 -18.81 -2.20
CA PHE A 54 -17.15 -18.71 -2.02
C PHE A 54 -17.79 -17.59 -2.85
N SER A 55 -17.22 -16.38 -2.82
CA SER A 55 -17.80 -15.21 -3.50
C SER A 55 -17.54 -15.18 -5.00
N LYS A 56 -16.55 -15.96 -5.48
CA LYS A 56 -16.08 -16.01 -6.88
C LYS A 56 -15.56 -14.67 -7.42
N ARG A 57 -15.48 -13.64 -6.58
CA ARG A 57 -14.85 -12.34 -6.87
C ARG A 57 -13.33 -12.45 -6.76
N PRO A 58 -12.56 -11.59 -7.44
CA PRO A 58 -11.11 -11.54 -7.25
C PRO A 58 -10.73 -11.39 -5.78
N LEU A 59 -9.72 -12.12 -5.31
CA LEU A 59 -9.36 -12.10 -3.89
C LEU A 59 -8.90 -10.70 -3.42
N LEU A 60 -8.23 -9.93 -4.28
CA LEU A 60 -7.89 -8.52 -3.98
C LEU A 60 -9.12 -7.66 -3.66
N GLU A 61 -10.26 -7.92 -4.29
CA GLU A 61 -11.50 -7.17 -4.05
C GLU A 61 -12.04 -7.49 -2.66
N VAL A 62 -12.00 -8.77 -2.27
CA VAL A 62 -12.37 -9.19 -0.92
C VAL A 62 -11.42 -8.58 0.12
N ILE A 63 -10.13 -8.46 -0.18
CA ILE A 63 -9.14 -7.85 0.69
C ILE A 63 -9.42 -6.35 0.87
N LEU A 64 -9.64 -5.59 -0.21
CA LEU A 64 -9.82 -4.14 -0.16
C LEU A 64 -11.21 -3.69 0.32
N MET A 65 -12.26 -4.49 0.09
CA MET A 65 -13.59 -4.18 0.61
C MET A 65 -13.79 -4.67 2.05
N GLY A 66 -13.02 -5.68 2.44
CA GLY A 66 -13.18 -6.40 3.70
C GLY A 66 -14.40 -7.32 3.72
N PRO A 67 -14.53 -8.13 4.79
CA PRO A 67 -15.60 -9.11 4.91
C PRO A 67 -16.95 -8.44 5.21
N ARG A 68 -18.05 -9.12 4.88
CA ARG A 68 -19.41 -8.69 5.26
C ARG A 68 -19.67 -8.80 6.77
N ARG A 69 -18.96 -9.70 7.45
CA ARG A 69 -19.05 -9.96 8.90
C ARG A 69 -17.64 -10.22 9.43
N GLY A 70 -17.33 -9.71 10.61
CA GLY A 70 -16.00 -9.80 11.21
C GLY A 70 -15.20 -8.52 11.04
N GLU A 71 -14.00 -8.54 11.61
CA GLU A 71 -13.11 -7.38 11.61
C GLU A 71 -12.43 -7.22 10.24
N PRO A 72 -12.48 -6.02 9.63
CA PRO A 72 -11.76 -5.75 8.39
C PRO A 72 -10.24 -5.72 8.62
N ASN A 73 -9.49 -6.23 7.65
CA ASN A 73 -8.03 -6.06 7.62
C ASN A 73 -7.65 -4.57 7.47
N THR A 74 -6.37 -4.27 7.64
CA THR A 74 -5.83 -2.90 7.58
C THR A 74 -6.15 -2.21 6.25
N LEU A 75 -5.91 -2.86 5.10
CA LEU A 75 -6.18 -2.27 3.79
C LEU A 75 -7.68 -1.96 3.58
N ALA A 76 -8.58 -2.82 4.05
CA ALA A 76 -10.02 -2.58 4.00
C ALA A 76 -10.47 -1.41 4.88
N ARG A 77 -9.82 -1.23 6.04
CA ARG A 77 -10.07 -0.08 6.92
C ARG A 77 -9.65 1.22 6.24
N VAL A 78 -8.43 1.26 5.69
CA VAL A 78 -7.91 2.44 4.98
C VAL A 78 -8.74 2.75 3.74
N THR A 79 -9.13 1.73 2.97
CA THR A 79 -9.97 1.90 1.77
C THR A 79 -11.31 2.57 2.08
N LYS A 80 -11.90 2.32 3.26
CA LYS A 80 -13.14 2.99 3.71
C LYS A 80 -12.96 4.45 4.12
N CYS A 81 -11.73 4.86 4.43
CA CYS A 81 -11.38 6.23 4.80
C CYS A 81 -10.84 7.05 3.61
N CYS A 82 -10.82 6.46 2.40
CA CYS A 82 -10.36 7.12 1.19
C CYS A 82 -11.51 7.48 0.26
N LEU A 83 -11.40 8.62 -0.40
CA LEU A 83 -12.29 9.04 -1.49
C LEU A 83 -12.17 8.07 -2.67
N TRP A 84 -10.93 7.69 -2.99
CA TRP A 84 -10.62 6.68 -4.01
C TRP A 84 -9.33 5.93 -3.68
N VAL A 85 -9.23 4.71 -4.23
CA VAL A 85 -8.06 3.84 -4.15
C VAL A 85 -7.83 3.22 -5.53
N GLU A 86 -6.59 3.28 -6.01
CA GLU A 86 -6.15 2.53 -7.17
C GLU A 86 -5.11 1.51 -6.71
N VAL A 87 -5.32 0.26 -7.10
CA VAL A 87 -4.39 -0.83 -6.87
C VAL A 87 -3.84 -1.31 -8.20
N GLU A 88 -2.52 -1.39 -8.29
CA GLU A 88 -1.81 -2.16 -9.30
C GLU A 88 -1.08 -3.31 -8.60
N THR A 89 -1.25 -4.53 -9.07
CA THR A 89 -0.53 -5.68 -8.51
C THR A 89 0.08 -6.54 -9.59
N GLU A 90 1.30 -6.98 -9.35
CA GLU A 90 2.02 -7.93 -10.18
C GLU A 90 2.05 -9.27 -9.44
N THR A 91 1.33 -10.26 -9.97
CA THR A 91 1.26 -11.60 -9.39
C THR A 91 0.85 -12.60 -10.45
N ALA A 92 1.20 -13.88 -10.27
CA ALA A 92 0.89 -14.95 -11.22
C ALA A 92 1.32 -14.64 -12.68
N GLY A 93 2.46 -13.97 -12.86
CA GLY A 93 3.05 -13.67 -14.17
C GLY A 93 2.38 -12.52 -14.94
N ALA A 94 1.51 -11.74 -14.29
CA ALA A 94 0.79 -10.65 -14.94
C ALA A 94 0.58 -9.44 -14.02
N ARG A 95 0.42 -8.27 -14.64
CA ARG A 95 0.05 -7.04 -13.96
C ARG A 95 -1.45 -6.83 -14.07
N TYR A 96 -2.07 -6.48 -12.95
CA TYR A 96 -3.50 -6.20 -12.85
C TYR A 96 -3.71 -4.83 -12.23
N ARG A 97 -4.83 -4.18 -12.60
CA ARG A 97 -5.25 -2.91 -12.02
C ARG A 97 -6.73 -2.92 -11.71
N GLN A 98 -7.10 -2.31 -10.60
CA GLN A 98 -8.49 -2.01 -10.27
C GLN A 98 -8.59 -0.69 -9.51
N ARG A 99 -9.68 0.05 -9.75
CA ARG A 99 -9.98 1.29 -9.04
C ARG A 99 -11.22 1.14 -8.16
N TYR A 100 -11.21 1.82 -7.02
CA TYR A 100 -12.25 1.84 -6.03
C TYR A 100 -12.62 3.29 -5.70
N GLU A 101 -13.91 3.56 -5.55
CA GLU A 101 -14.46 4.83 -5.10
C GLU A 101 -15.45 4.55 -3.96
N PHE A 102 -15.34 5.29 -2.85
CA PHE A 102 -16.16 5.07 -1.65
C PHE A 102 -16.21 3.59 -1.20
N ALA A 103 -15.04 2.93 -1.21
CA ALA A 103 -14.85 1.51 -0.89
C ALA A 103 -15.65 0.50 -1.74
N ARG A 104 -15.96 0.86 -2.99
CA ARG A 104 -16.57 -0.05 -3.97
C ARG A 104 -15.77 -0.07 -5.27
N PRO A 105 -15.66 -1.20 -5.97
CA PRO A 105 -15.06 -1.25 -7.28
C PRO A 105 -15.74 -0.25 -8.23
N ALA A 106 -14.95 0.63 -8.82
CA ALA A 106 -15.38 1.52 -9.90
C ALA A 106 -15.35 0.78 -11.26
N ASP A 107 -14.39 -0.13 -11.42
CA ASP A 107 -14.15 -0.91 -12.63
C ASP A 107 -13.96 -2.40 -12.32
N GLU A 108 -14.06 -3.24 -13.37
CA GLU A 108 -13.61 -4.63 -13.32
C GLU A 108 -12.08 -4.72 -13.21
N LEU A 109 -11.58 -5.86 -12.71
CA LEU A 109 -10.14 -6.12 -12.64
C LEU A 109 -9.55 -6.22 -14.05
N ALA A 110 -8.73 -5.24 -14.42
CA ALA A 110 -8.09 -5.20 -15.74
C ALA A 110 -6.72 -5.89 -15.70
N LYS A 111 -6.49 -6.87 -16.57
CA LYS A 111 -5.14 -7.38 -16.86
C LYS A 111 -4.43 -6.41 -17.80
N LEU A 112 -3.33 -5.80 -17.35
CA LEU A 112 -2.57 -4.80 -18.10
C LEU A 112 -1.50 -5.41 -19.03
N GLY A 113 -1.07 -6.63 -18.73
CA GLY A 113 -0.05 -7.33 -19.51
C GLY A 113 0.64 -8.42 -18.69
N ASP A 114 1.53 -9.17 -19.32
CA ASP A 114 2.38 -10.14 -18.64
C ASP A 114 3.61 -9.43 -18.04
N THR A 115 4.07 -9.89 -16.88
CA THR A 115 5.25 -9.34 -16.19
C THR A 115 5.97 -10.47 -15.44
N PRO A 116 7.32 -10.50 -15.44
CA PRO A 116 8.08 -11.37 -14.54
C PRO A 116 8.17 -10.79 -13.12
N GLY A 117 7.73 -9.55 -12.92
CA GLY A 117 7.77 -8.85 -11.64
C GLY A 117 6.72 -9.32 -10.65
N ARG A 118 6.84 -8.79 -9.42
CA ARG A 118 5.92 -9.02 -8.31
C ARG A 118 5.76 -7.75 -7.50
N GLY A 119 4.69 -7.70 -6.71
CA GLY A 119 4.47 -6.63 -5.74
C GLY A 119 3.13 -5.94 -5.93
N VAL A 120 2.97 -4.84 -5.21
CA VAL A 120 1.76 -4.03 -5.25
C VAL A 120 2.12 -2.55 -5.22
N ALA A 121 1.34 -1.74 -5.92
CA ALA A 121 1.32 -0.30 -5.79
C ALA A 121 -0.12 0.11 -5.41
N LEU A 122 -0.25 0.74 -4.25
CA LEU A 122 -1.51 1.32 -3.76
C LEU A 122 -1.39 2.84 -3.84
N THR A 123 -2.25 3.45 -4.66
CA THR A 123 -2.41 4.91 -4.69
C THR A 123 -3.74 5.24 -4.04
N MET A 124 -3.74 6.08 -2.99
CA MET A 124 -4.91 6.32 -2.15
C MET A 124 -5.08 7.81 -1.87
N ALA A 125 -6.31 8.30 -1.93
CA ALA A 125 -6.67 9.66 -1.52
C ALA A 125 -7.50 9.63 -0.22
N PRO A 126 -6.89 9.85 0.95
CA PRO A 126 -7.60 9.97 2.22
C PRO A 126 -8.67 11.06 2.18
N ALA A 127 -9.80 10.83 2.84
CA ALA A 127 -10.90 11.80 2.90
C ALA A 127 -10.67 12.91 3.93
N GLU A 128 -9.84 12.64 4.95
CA GLU A 128 -9.61 13.52 6.09
C GLU A 128 -8.12 13.80 6.31
N GLY A 129 -7.81 14.99 6.80
CA GLY A 129 -6.43 15.43 7.06
C GLY A 129 -5.67 15.89 5.81
N ALA A 130 -4.39 16.22 5.99
CA ALA A 130 -3.52 16.70 4.93
C ALA A 130 -2.21 15.91 4.91
N ALA A 131 -1.55 15.91 3.76
CA ALA A 131 -0.27 15.25 3.60
C ALA A 131 0.80 15.87 4.52
N PRO A 132 1.50 15.06 5.34
CA PRO A 132 2.51 15.54 6.30
C PRO A 132 3.71 16.17 5.58
N GLY A 133 4.51 16.96 6.29
CA GLY A 133 5.73 17.55 5.73
C GLY A 133 6.81 16.49 5.42
N PHE A 134 7.78 16.83 4.58
CA PHE A 134 8.84 15.88 4.18
C PHE A 134 9.63 15.31 5.37
N ALA A 135 9.99 16.15 6.35
CA ALA A 135 10.67 15.69 7.56
C ALA A 135 9.81 14.71 8.39
N GLU A 136 8.51 14.98 8.53
CA GLU A 136 7.57 14.11 9.25
C GLU A 136 7.39 12.77 8.54
N LEU A 137 7.43 12.74 7.20
CA LEU A 137 7.42 11.51 6.42
C LEU A 137 8.64 10.65 6.70
N LEU A 138 9.84 11.26 6.71
CA LEU A 138 11.07 10.54 7.02
C LEU A 138 11.06 9.98 8.44
N ASP A 139 10.57 10.75 9.41
CA ASP A 139 10.44 10.28 10.79
C ASP A 139 9.43 9.13 10.90
N THR A 140 8.28 9.23 10.24
CA THR A 140 7.28 8.14 10.14
C THR A 140 7.89 6.87 9.55
N VAL A 141 8.61 6.99 8.42
CA VAL A 141 9.25 5.85 7.74
C VAL A 141 10.31 5.20 8.65
N ARG A 142 11.13 6.01 9.32
CA ARG A 142 12.16 5.52 10.25
C ARG A 142 11.56 4.85 11.47
N GLU A 143 10.46 5.38 12.01
CA GLU A 143 9.75 4.81 13.16
C GLU A 143 9.15 3.44 12.82
N LEU A 144 8.36 3.37 11.75
CA LEU A 144 7.69 2.14 11.31
C LEU A 144 8.68 1.07 10.81
N GLY A 145 9.81 1.50 10.25
CA GLY A 145 10.89 0.63 9.80
C GLY A 145 11.83 0.15 10.91
N ARG A 146 11.53 0.40 12.19
CA ARG A 146 12.30 -0.18 13.29
C ARG A 146 12.06 -1.70 13.39
N GLY A 147 13.13 -2.42 13.72
CA GLY A 147 13.04 -3.84 14.06
C GLY A 147 12.60 -4.75 12.90
N LEU A 148 12.83 -4.35 11.64
CA LEU A 148 12.43 -5.16 10.47
C LEU A 148 13.11 -6.52 10.44
N GLY A 149 14.39 -6.60 10.84
CA GLY A 149 15.23 -7.79 10.68
C GLY A 149 15.96 -7.77 9.33
N PRO A 150 15.32 -8.13 8.20
CA PRO A 150 15.90 -7.99 6.86
C PRO A 150 16.19 -6.54 6.49
N ARG A 151 17.10 -6.34 5.53
CA ARG A 151 17.37 -5.02 4.93
C ARG A 151 16.33 -4.68 3.87
N VAL A 152 15.95 -3.42 3.81
CA VAL A 152 15.06 -2.86 2.79
C VAL A 152 15.53 -1.47 2.40
N GLN A 153 15.46 -1.18 1.11
CA GLN A 153 15.62 0.17 0.58
C GLN A 153 14.25 0.84 0.50
N VAL A 154 14.12 2.01 1.13
CA VAL A 154 12.90 2.83 1.10
C VAL A 154 13.19 4.14 0.39
N GLU A 155 12.62 4.35 -0.79
CA GLU A 155 12.64 5.62 -1.51
C GLU A 155 11.45 6.46 -1.06
N VAL A 156 11.70 7.66 -0.53
CA VAL A 156 10.67 8.61 -0.10
C VAL A 156 10.73 9.82 -1.01
N ARG A 157 9.59 10.19 -1.61
CA ARG A 157 9.48 11.34 -2.51
C ARG A 157 8.27 12.19 -2.16
N ASP A 158 8.45 13.50 -2.09
CA ASP A 158 7.35 14.46 -2.04
C ASP A 158 7.25 15.22 -3.36
N ALA A 159 6.26 14.88 -4.19
CA ALA A 159 6.09 15.53 -5.48
C ALA A 159 5.63 17.00 -5.37
N ARG A 160 5.16 17.45 -4.20
CA ARG A 160 4.73 18.83 -3.96
C ARG A 160 5.92 19.78 -3.84
N SER A 161 6.97 19.36 -3.13
CA SER A 161 8.20 20.13 -2.93
C SER A 161 9.34 19.71 -3.89
N GLY A 162 9.27 18.50 -4.43
CA GLY A 162 10.35 17.90 -5.22
C GLY A 162 11.45 17.24 -4.37
N GLU A 163 11.28 17.22 -3.04
CA GLU A 163 12.22 16.56 -2.13
C GLU A 163 12.16 15.04 -2.25
N GLN A 164 13.31 14.40 -2.08
CA GLN A 164 13.43 12.95 -2.12
C GLN A 164 14.63 12.47 -1.29
N GLU A 165 14.50 11.32 -0.65
CA GLU A 165 15.56 10.66 0.12
C GLU A 165 15.44 9.14 -0.03
N VAL A 166 16.57 8.45 -0.09
CA VAL A 166 16.63 7.00 -0.08
C VAL A 166 17.18 6.56 1.28
N LEU A 167 16.42 5.74 1.99
CA LEU A 167 16.74 5.19 3.30
C LEU A 167 17.07 3.71 3.17
N GLU A 168 18.14 3.27 3.83
CA GLU A 168 18.44 1.86 4.02
C GLU A 168 18.04 1.49 5.46
N LEU A 169 17.00 0.67 5.60
CA LEU A 169 16.45 0.27 6.90
C LEU A 169 16.68 -1.22 7.18
N GLY A 170 16.58 -1.59 8.46
CA GLY A 170 16.79 -2.96 8.92
C GLY A 170 18.24 -3.41 8.90
N GLY A 171 18.47 -4.73 8.89
CA GLY A 171 19.78 -5.33 9.16
C GLY A 171 20.09 -5.41 10.66
N LEU A 172 21.03 -6.29 11.00
CA LEU A 172 21.50 -6.43 12.38
C LEU A 172 22.27 -5.16 12.78
N ALA A 173 21.80 -4.48 13.83
CA ALA A 173 22.68 -3.65 14.64
C ALA A 173 23.69 -4.60 15.30
N TYR A 174 24.97 -4.43 14.99
CA TYR A 174 26.05 -5.12 15.70
C TYR A 174 26.18 -4.56 17.12
#